data_AF-A0A6A6BMV2-F1
#
_entry.id   AF-A0A6A6BMV2-F1
#
_cell.length_a   1.000
_cell.length_b   1.000
_cell.length_c   1.000
_cell.angle_alpha   90.00
_cell.angle_beta   90.00
_cell.angle_gamma   90.00
#
_symmetry.space_group_name_H-M   'P 1'
#
loop_
_entity.id
_entity.type
_entity.pdbx_description
1 polymer ?
#
loop_
_entity_poly.entity_id
_entity_poly.type
_entity_poly.pdbx_seq_one_letter_code
_entity_poly.pdbx_strand_id
1 'polypeptide(L)' 'MNNDKGDCVYHPGELEVYDGDDFWADHDEDCHGVIDTEEMRKMFPEGFMWDCCEVKGDEPGCKESRHRPSRFFP' A
#
# COMPACT_ATOMS: atom_id res chain seq x y z
N MET A 1 -1.38 -19.84 -21.18
CA MET A 1 -1.41 -18.93 -20.01
C MET A 1 -2.38 -17.81 -20.34
N ASN A 2 -3.56 -17.82 -19.73
CA ASN A 2 -4.61 -16.83 -19.99
C ASN A 2 -4.22 -15.49 -19.35
N ASN A 3 -4.11 -14.46 -20.18
CA ASN A 3 -4.03 -13.06 -19.77
C ASN A 3 -5.43 -12.44 -19.98
N ASP A 4 -6.41 -12.98 -19.24
CA ASP A 4 -7.80 -12.55 -19.29
C ASP A 4 -7.97 -11.29 -18.42
N LYS A 5 -7.83 -10.14 -19.06
CA LYS A 5 -8.53 -8.87 -18.74
C LYS A 5 -8.89 -8.64 -17.24
N GLY A 6 -8.08 -7.86 -16.52
CA GLY A 6 -8.51 -7.18 -15.28
C GLY A 6 -7.72 -7.51 -14.01
N ASP A 7 -6.85 -8.51 -14.04
CA ASP A 7 -6.21 -9.05 -12.82
C ASP A 7 -5.20 -8.13 -12.10
N CYS A 8 -4.88 -6.96 -12.67
CA CYS A 8 -3.88 -6.05 -12.10
C CYS A 8 -4.58 -4.99 -11.25
N VAL A 9 -4.80 -5.30 -9.98
CA VAL A 9 -5.39 -4.37 -8.99
C VAL A 9 -4.27 -3.74 -8.17
N TYR A 10 -4.12 -2.42 -8.22
CA TYR A 10 -3.05 -1.70 -7.52
C TYR A 10 -3.49 -0.33 -7.02
N HIS A 11 -2.79 0.19 -6.02
CA HIS A 11 -2.89 1.57 -5.59
C HIS A 11 -1.88 2.41 -6.37
N PRO A 12 -2.31 3.46 -7.10
CA PRO A 12 -1.40 4.36 -7.82
C PRO A 12 -0.77 5.43 -6.90
N GLY A 13 -1.25 5.51 -5.66
CA GLY A 13 -0.80 6.47 -4.66
C GLY A 13 0.41 5.98 -3.85
N GLU A 14 0.70 6.72 -2.79
CA GLU A 14 1.67 6.38 -1.76
C GLU A 14 0.94 5.91 -0.50
N LEU A 15 1.56 4.95 0.19
CA LEU A 15 1.06 4.45 1.47
C LEU A 15 1.71 5.27 2.58
N GLU A 16 0.93 6.07 3.29
CA GLU A 16 1.39 7.04 4.28
C GLU A 16 0.98 6.64 5.70
N VAL A 17 1.72 7.09 6.72
CA VAL A 17 1.33 6.89 8.13
C VAL A 17 0.00 7.56 8.39
N TYR A 18 -0.94 6.84 9.00
CA TYR A 18 -2.25 7.37 9.34
C TYR A 18 -2.31 7.76 10.82
N ASP A 19 -2.28 9.07 11.09
CA ASP A 19 -2.39 9.66 12.45
C ASP A 19 -3.82 10.05 12.84
N GLY A 20 -4.80 9.76 11.98
CA GLY A 20 -6.21 10.10 12.21
C GLY A 20 -6.95 9.18 13.18
N ASP A 21 -6.30 8.15 13.71
CA ASP A 21 -6.83 7.25 14.74
C ASP A 21 -5.76 6.91 15.80
N ASP A 22 -6.15 6.14 16.82
CA ASP A 22 -5.28 5.85 17.97
C ASP A 22 -4.26 4.72 17.71
N PHE A 23 -4.12 4.20 16.47
CA PHE A 23 -3.26 3.05 16.19
C PHE A 23 -1.80 3.28 16.60
N TRP A 24 -1.26 4.47 16.33
CA TRP A 24 0.12 4.85 16.67
C TRP A 24 0.23 5.69 17.95
N ALA A 25 -0.85 5.87 18.72
CA ALA A 25 -0.86 6.81 19.87
C ALA A 25 0.18 6.47 20.95
N ASP A 26 0.50 5.18 21.13
CA ASP A 26 1.51 4.71 22.09
C ASP A 26 2.91 4.51 21.46
N HIS A 27 3.08 4.78 20.16
CA HIS A 27 4.34 4.60 19.47
C HIS A 27 5.17 5.88 19.49
N ASP A 28 6.15 5.94 20.39
CA ASP A 28 7.17 6.99 20.40
C ASP A 28 8.36 6.58 19.52
N GLU A 29 8.64 7.34 18.45
CA GLU A 29 9.72 7.04 17.50
C GLU A 29 11.14 7.15 18.12
N ASP A 30 11.33 7.92 19.20
CA ASP A 30 12.60 8.01 19.92
C ASP A 30 12.88 6.73 20.72
N CYS A 31 11.81 6.05 21.18
CA CYS A 31 11.90 4.82 21.96
C CYS A 31 11.78 3.55 21.12
N HIS A 32 10.87 3.55 20.13
CA HIS A 32 10.46 2.36 19.37
C HIS A 32 10.94 2.38 17.91
N GLY A 33 11.61 3.46 17.49
CA GLY A 33 12.11 3.63 16.14
C GLY A 33 11.07 4.20 15.17
N VAL A 34 11.52 4.48 13.94
CA VAL A 34 10.72 5.16 12.91
C VAL A 34 9.51 4.32 12.49
N ILE A 35 8.32 4.92 12.48
CA ILE A 35 7.07 4.29 12.03
C ILE A 35 7.10 4.09 10.52
N ASP A 36 7.48 5.12 9.76
CA ASP A 36 7.42 5.08 8.30
C ASP A 36 8.60 4.30 7.66
N THR A 37 8.53 2.97 7.76
CA THR A 37 9.51 2.05 7.18
C THR A 37 8.81 0.95 6.40
N GLU A 38 9.50 0.37 5.40
CA GLU A 38 8.93 -0.75 4.62
C GLU A 38 8.54 -1.95 5.50
N GLU A 39 9.29 -2.19 6.58
CA GLU A 39 9.02 -3.30 7.50
C GLU A 39 7.75 -3.04 8.32
N MET A 40 7.55 -1.82 8.81
CA MET A 40 6.32 -1.45 9.52
C MET A 40 5.10 -1.42 8.60
N ARG A 41 5.25 -0.93 7.36
CA ARG A 41 4.19 -0.99 6.32
C ARG A 41 3.73 -2.43 6.02
N LYS A 42 4.63 -3.42 6.11
CA LYS A 42 4.30 -4.84 5.93
C LYS A 42 3.73 -5.49 7.20
N MET A 43 4.22 -5.10 8.38
CA MET A 43 3.81 -5.70 9.65
C MET A 43 2.48 -5.14 10.17
N PHE A 44 2.22 -3.86 9.92
CA PHE A 44 1.09 -3.12 10.46
C PHE A 44 0.38 -2.29 9.37
N PRO A 45 -0.05 -2.89 8.25
CA PRO A 45 -0.65 -2.17 7.13
C PRO A 45 -1.91 -1.36 7.52
N GLU A 46 -2.62 -1.75 8.58
CA GLU A 46 -3.78 -1.03 9.12
C GLU A 46 -3.45 0.33 9.77
N GLY A 47 -2.18 0.53 10.14
CA GLY A 47 -1.65 1.81 10.64
C GLY A 47 -1.32 2.80 9.52
N PHE A 48 -1.50 2.42 8.26
CA PHE A 48 -1.19 3.24 7.10
C PHE A 48 -2.43 3.44 6.22
N MET A 49 -2.43 4.50 5.41
CA MET A 49 -3.52 4.86 4.50
C MET A 49 -2.98 5.22 3.12
N TRP A 50 -3.64 4.72 2.09
CA TRP A 50 -3.35 5.08 0.70
C TRP A 50 -3.94 6.44 0.37
N ASP A 51 -3.12 7.40 -0.06
CA ASP A 51 -3.58 8.75 -0.42
C ASP A 51 -4.51 8.75 -1.65
N CYS A 52 -4.40 7.75 -2.52
CA CYS A 52 -5.18 7.69 -3.77
C CYS A 52 -6.67 7.41 -3.58
N CYS A 53 -7.08 6.83 -2.44
CA CYS A 53 -8.47 6.45 -2.19
C CYS A 53 -8.86 6.38 -0.70
N GLU A 54 -7.99 6.83 0.20
CA GLU A 54 -8.25 6.97 1.64
C GLU A 54 -8.65 5.65 2.32
N VAL A 55 -8.11 4.53 1.84
CA VAL A 55 -8.31 3.19 2.41
C VAL A 55 -7.06 2.73 3.15
N LYS A 56 -7.23 1.80 4.08
CA LYS A 56 -6.12 1.23 4.86
C LYS A 56 -5.13 0.45 3.98
N GLY A 57 -3.91 0.26 4.47
CA GLY A 57 -2.84 -0.42 3.73
C GLY A 57 -3.14 -1.87 3.32
N ASP A 58 -4.01 -2.57 4.06
CA ASP A 58 -4.41 -3.96 3.79
C ASP A 58 -5.53 -4.09 2.74
N GLU A 59 -6.12 -2.97 2.31
CA GLU A 59 -7.23 -2.98 1.35
C GLU A 59 -6.73 -3.16 -0.09
N PRO A 60 -7.53 -3.84 -0.96
CA PRO A 60 -7.16 -4.06 -2.35
C PRO A 60 -6.99 -2.74 -3.11
N GLY A 61 -6.13 -2.77 -4.14
CA GLY A 61 -5.86 -1.64 -5.01
C GLY A 61 -7.11 -0.94 -5.56
N CYS A 62 -7.10 0.39 -5.63
CA CYS A 62 -8.24 1.16 -6.17
C CYS A 62 -8.24 1.33 -7.69
N LYS A 63 -7.21 0.84 -8.39
CA LYS A 63 -7.12 0.87 -9.86
C LYS A 63 -6.94 -0.52 -10.43
N GLU A 64 -7.73 -0.80 -11.46
CA GLU A 64 -7.58 -1.97 -12.31
C GLU A 64 -6.89 -1.58 -13.61
N SER A 65 -5.86 -2.34 -14.00
CA SER A 65 -5.26 -2.21 -15.33
C SER A 65 -5.14 -3.55 -16.04
N ARG A 66 -5.03 -3.49 -17.38
CA ARG A 66 -4.67 -4.67 -18.16
C ARG A 66 -3.18 -4.90 -18.03
N HIS A 67 -2.76 -6.03 -17.47
CA HIS A 67 -1.37 -6.49 -17.57
C HIS A 67 -0.94 -6.46 -19.05
N ARG A 68 -0.12 -5.48 -19.42
CA ARG A 68 0.57 -5.50 -20.73
C ARG A 68 1.82 -6.33 -20.53
N PRO A 69 1.94 -7.54 -21.13
CA PRO A 69 3.23 -8.19 -21.20
C PRO A 69 4.19 -7.24 -21.91
N SER A 70 5.32 -6.94 -21.28
CA SER A 70 6.40 -6.22 -21.94
C SER A 70 6.77 -7.03 -23.18
N ARG A 71 6.44 -6.51 -24.35
CA ARG A 71 6.93 -7.09 -25.61
C ARG A 71 8.41 -6.76 -25.69
N PHE A 72 9.24 -7.61 -25.09
CA PHE A 72 10.64 -7.73 -25.47
C PHE A 72 10.64 -8.22 -26.92
N PHE A 73 10.85 -7.30 -27.86
CA PHE A 73 11.21 -7.65 -29.22
C PHE A 73 12.73 -7.90 -29.24
N PRO A 74 13.19 -9.07 -29.73
CA PRO A 74 14.62 -9.38 -29.89
C PRO A 74 15.29 -8.55 -30.99
#